data_AF-A0A813NRY4-F1
#
_entry.id   AF-A0A813NRY4-F1
#
_cell.length_a   1.000
_cell.length_b   1.000
_cell.length_c   1.000
_cell.angle_alpha   90.00
_cell.angle_beta   90.00
_cell.angle_gamma   90.00
#
_symmetry.space_group_name_H-M   'P 1'
#
loop_
_entity.id
_entity.type
_entity.pdbx_description
1 polymer ?
#
loop_
_entity_poly.entity_id
_entity_poly.type
_entity_poly.pdbx_seq_one_letter_code
_entity_poly.pdbx_strand_id
1 'polypeptide(L)'
;MAAYYTYNFLPPISSDFDSLLHDFEQEPNHDYQSFACVWRKHKLELLFKSADIQPNSFRFFLDDSMTVAAAYLGEPWRLPIQLGALYCLFTIYMYQIEEPKVKIRLTIDTWNSFLDQIESSTVVPSDAKIILCKLINEHAFVISATRHEMGPRFFTKINYMKSGKYMRSDVLLSSRLNIDEKLIKICEETHNLYTKAKDSLVEAYGGIDSLPEEFTSIRPNFIEQLKKSFDIEKLDEQTEIEPEPEPEIITKRRSSIGESRSRIRAKAEMTDRSTAKASIKDEYMQDDDNDDDEYNQLMSMNTNDDDDDDNILNKKKITMTTSHSIPVLMRILSASLTLAKRAGQLIKDVQMSGSLDIVEKGHNDPQTIADRASQQLIISTLTKYFPQLTIRGEENIKIENSEISDINDLINVNLNEVLQAPCPNEFRELQEKDLVVWVDPLDGTREFTEGRLEGVTVLIGFATQGNAIGGIIHQPFYTDGNEHGRSIWGLVNSGVYGKYIRNNKPLPGRIIAGSLSHRSKTVIDAVNACQPTEVLQAGGCGYKVLLVLERRVHAYVHASRGCSLWDTCAPEAILRAAGGMLTDIQGNKILYLPTNETYIKTGVLATMENHEWYAQQIREKLPTL
;
A
#
# COMPACT_ATOMS: atom_id res chain seq x y z
N MET A 1 1.78 16.05 -23.33
CA MET A 1 1.25 14.83 -23.98
C MET A 1 2.23 14.22 -24.97
N ALA A 2 2.84 14.97 -25.90
CA ALA A 2 3.79 14.38 -26.88
C ALA A 2 5.09 13.80 -26.26
N ALA A 3 5.56 14.34 -25.13
CA ALA A 3 6.73 13.80 -24.39
C ALA A 3 6.40 12.59 -23.48
N TYR A 4 5.11 12.21 -23.37
CA TYR A 4 4.65 11.14 -22.47
C TYR A 4 4.85 9.74 -23.07
N TYR A 5 4.84 9.64 -24.41
CA TYR A 5 4.94 8.36 -25.14
C TYR A 5 6.37 8.00 -25.55
N THR A 6 7.36 8.82 -25.19
CA THR A 6 8.73 8.70 -25.74
C THR A 6 9.70 7.95 -24.81
N TYR A 7 9.29 7.49 -23.64
CA TYR A 7 10.23 6.95 -22.65
C TYR A 7 9.79 5.60 -22.04
N ASN A 8 10.48 4.56 -22.50
CA ASN A 8 10.88 3.30 -21.85
C ASN A 8 10.18 1.95 -22.22
N PHE A 9 8.86 1.84 -22.44
CA PHE A 9 8.23 0.52 -22.77
C PHE A 9 7.35 0.47 -24.02
N LEU A 10 6.64 1.56 -24.32
CA LEU A 10 5.78 1.62 -25.50
C LEU A 10 6.54 1.37 -26.81
N PRO A 11 7.75 1.91 -27.04
CA PRO A 11 8.46 1.64 -28.29
C PRO A 11 8.92 0.17 -28.43
N PRO A 12 9.55 -0.47 -27.42
CA PRO A 12 9.89 -1.90 -27.50
C PRO A 12 8.67 -2.80 -27.70
N ILE A 13 7.60 -2.64 -26.90
CA ILE A 13 6.44 -3.53 -27.01
C ILE A 13 5.64 -3.30 -28.29
N SER A 14 5.60 -2.06 -28.79
CA SER A 14 5.04 -1.77 -30.10
C SER A 14 5.84 -2.47 -31.20
N SER A 15 7.18 -2.42 -31.12
CA SER A 15 8.05 -3.10 -32.08
C SER A 15 7.85 -4.63 -32.06
N ASP A 16 7.70 -5.21 -30.86
CA ASP A 16 7.47 -6.65 -30.70
C ASP A 16 6.10 -7.06 -31.26
N PHE A 17 5.04 -6.28 -30.99
CA PHE A 17 3.71 -6.55 -31.54
C PHE A 17 3.62 -6.28 -33.03
N ASP A 18 4.32 -5.27 -33.55
CA ASP A 18 4.44 -5.03 -35.00
C ASP A 18 5.07 -6.26 -35.68
N SER A 19 6.17 -6.79 -35.13
CA SER A 19 6.83 -7.97 -35.69
C SER A 19 5.97 -9.23 -35.58
N LEU A 20 5.28 -9.42 -34.46
CA LEU A 20 4.37 -10.55 -34.27
C LEU A 20 3.20 -10.51 -35.25
N LEU A 21 2.53 -9.35 -35.36
CA LEU A 21 1.34 -9.20 -36.19
C LEU A 21 1.71 -9.27 -37.68
N HIS A 22 2.89 -8.81 -38.06
CA HIS A 22 3.43 -8.97 -39.40
C HIS A 22 3.62 -10.45 -39.77
N ASP A 23 4.25 -11.24 -38.90
CA ASP A 23 4.43 -12.68 -39.10
C ASP A 23 3.08 -13.41 -39.13
N PHE A 24 2.14 -13.03 -38.25
CA PHE A 24 0.81 -13.62 -38.21
C PHE A 24 -0.04 -13.30 -39.46
N GLU A 25 0.12 -12.11 -40.05
CA GLU A 25 -0.56 -11.77 -41.31
C GLU A 25 -0.20 -12.77 -42.44
N GLN A 26 1.01 -13.34 -42.42
CA GLN A 26 1.47 -14.32 -43.41
C GLN A 26 0.96 -15.75 -43.18
N GLU A 27 0.39 -16.04 -42.01
CA GLU A 27 -0.17 -17.37 -41.71
C GLU A 27 -1.45 -17.61 -42.52
N PRO A 28 -1.69 -18.81 -43.08
CA PRO A 28 -2.78 -19.04 -44.03
C PRO A 28 -4.16 -19.15 -43.36
N ASN A 29 -4.23 -19.60 -42.11
CA ASN A 29 -5.50 -19.93 -41.45
C ASN A 29 -6.05 -18.81 -40.57
N HIS A 30 -5.19 -17.87 -40.15
CA HIS A 30 -5.50 -16.78 -39.22
C HIS A 30 -6.28 -17.22 -37.96
N ASP A 31 -6.13 -18.47 -37.55
CA ASP A 31 -6.76 -19.05 -36.36
C ASP A 31 -5.86 -18.88 -35.12
N TYR A 32 -6.43 -19.15 -33.94
CA TYR A 32 -5.72 -19.02 -32.67
C TYR A 32 -4.55 -19.99 -32.55
N GLN A 33 -4.62 -21.16 -33.20
CA GLN A 33 -3.54 -22.14 -33.18
C GLN A 33 -2.31 -21.60 -33.93
N SER A 34 -2.53 -21.03 -35.12
CA SER A 34 -1.49 -20.38 -35.93
C SER A 34 -0.91 -19.18 -35.18
N PHE A 35 -1.78 -18.38 -34.55
CA PHE A 35 -1.37 -17.28 -33.68
C PHE A 35 -0.47 -17.76 -32.53
N ALA A 36 -0.85 -18.82 -31.82
CA ALA A 36 -0.09 -19.34 -30.70
C ALA A 36 1.31 -19.85 -31.10
N CYS A 37 1.46 -20.35 -32.33
CA CYS A 37 2.77 -20.71 -32.88
C CYS A 37 3.64 -19.46 -33.10
N VAL A 38 3.10 -18.41 -33.71
CA VAL A 38 3.79 -17.13 -33.91
C VAL A 38 4.13 -16.48 -32.55
N TRP A 39 3.20 -16.47 -31.60
CA TRP A 39 3.41 -15.96 -30.24
C TRP A 39 4.63 -16.58 -29.55
N ARG A 40 4.76 -17.91 -29.60
CA ARG A 40 5.91 -18.64 -29.02
C ARG A 40 7.20 -18.37 -29.79
N LYS A 41 7.14 -18.23 -31.11
CA LYS A 41 8.31 -17.88 -31.95
C LYS A 41 8.89 -16.53 -31.50
N HIS A 42 8.03 -15.58 -31.17
CA HIS A 42 8.39 -14.25 -30.64
C HIS A 42 8.71 -14.23 -29.13
N LYS A 43 8.66 -15.40 -28.45
CA LYS A 43 8.94 -15.55 -27.01
C LYS A 43 8.10 -14.64 -26.11
N LEU A 44 6.89 -14.27 -26.54
CA LEU A 44 6.04 -13.34 -25.77
C LEU A 44 5.43 -13.96 -24.52
N GLU A 45 5.59 -15.26 -24.28
CA GLU A 45 5.35 -15.84 -22.95
C GLU A 45 6.23 -15.23 -21.85
N LEU A 46 7.35 -14.60 -22.22
CA LEU A 46 8.19 -13.85 -21.30
C LEU A 46 7.51 -12.59 -20.75
N LEU A 47 6.44 -12.09 -21.41
CA LEU A 47 5.60 -11.00 -20.88
C LEU A 47 5.05 -11.32 -19.47
N PHE A 48 4.93 -12.60 -19.12
CA PHE A 48 4.39 -13.05 -17.84
C PHE A 48 5.46 -13.48 -16.83
N LYS A 49 6.75 -13.46 -17.19
CA LYS A 49 7.84 -13.81 -16.27
C LYS A 49 8.29 -12.57 -15.50
N SER A 50 7.68 -12.35 -14.33
CA SER A 50 8.08 -11.28 -13.40
C SER A 50 9.06 -11.81 -12.34
N ALA A 51 10.36 -11.73 -12.62
CA ALA A 51 11.37 -11.86 -11.56
C ALA A 51 11.49 -10.52 -10.83
N ASP A 52 11.07 -10.47 -9.56
CA ASP A 52 11.25 -9.35 -8.61
C ASP A 52 10.74 -7.96 -9.06
N ILE A 53 9.45 -7.88 -9.42
CA ILE A 53 8.84 -6.59 -9.81
C ILE A 53 8.19 -5.92 -8.59
N GLN A 54 8.57 -4.66 -8.32
CA GLN A 54 7.98 -3.82 -7.28
C GLN A 54 6.45 -3.68 -7.42
N PRO A 55 5.70 -3.45 -6.32
CA PRO A 55 4.25 -3.32 -6.37
C PRO A 55 3.79 -2.24 -7.39
N ASN A 56 2.82 -2.60 -8.24
CA ASN A 56 2.18 -1.81 -9.32
C ASN A 56 2.93 -1.69 -10.67
N SER A 57 4.22 -2.02 -10.76
CA SER A 57 4.95 -1.87 -12.03
C SER A 57 4.47 -2.86 -13.11
N PHE A 58 4.21 -4.11 -12.73
CA PHE A 58 3.73 -5.14 -13.65
C PHE A 58 2.33 -4.82 -14.20
N ARG A 59 1.44 -4.31 -13.34
CA ARG A 59 0.13 -3.81 -13.75
C ARG A 59 0.20 -2.72 -14.81
N PHE A 60 1.07 -1.73 -14.62
CA PHE A 60 1.22 -0.64 -15.59
C PHE A 60 1.79 -1.13 -16.93
N PHE A 61 2.71 -2.10 -16.88
CA PHE A 61 3.22 -2.78 -18.06
C PHE A 61 2.08 -3.49 -18.81
N LEU A 62 1.26 -4.30 -18.12
CA LEU A 62 0.11 -4.97 -18.73
C LEU A 62 -0.90 -3.97 -19.32
N ASP A 63 -1.14 -2.85 -18.65
CA ASP A 63 -2.01 -1.77 -19.16
C ASP A 63 -1.45 -1.14 -20.46
N ASP A 64 -0.13 -0.94 -20.55
CA ASP A 64 0.52 -0.49 -21.79
C ASP A 64 0.44 -1.57 -22.89
N SER A 65 0.71 -2.84 -22.56
CA SER A 65 0.58 -3.97 -23.49
C SER A 65 -0.83 -4.07 -24.07
N MET A 66 -1.85 -3.97 -23.20
CA MET A 66 -3.26 -3.98 -23.62
C MET A 66 -3.58 -2.79 -24.52
N THR A 67 -3.07 -1.60 -24.19
CA THR A 67 -3.30 -0.39 -24.97
C THR A 67 -2.68 -0.49 -26.37
N VAL A 68 -1.46 -1.04 -26.46
CA VAL A 68 -0.76 -1.23 -27.74
C VAL A 68 -1.50 -2.28 -28.58
N ALA A 69 -1.81 -3.46 -28.04
CA ALA A 69 -2.57 -4.47 -28.77
C ALA A 69 -3.96 -3.96 -29.22
N ALA A 70 -4.66 -3.22 -28.36
CA ALA A 70 -5.97 -2.63 -28.68
C ALA A 70 -5.91 -1.61 -29.83
N ALA A 71 -4.74 -1.01 -30.11
CA ALA A 71 -4.59 -0.07 -31.21
C ALA A 71 -4.74 -0.72 -32.60
N TYR A 72 -4.59 -2.05 -32.68
CA TYR A 72 -4.68 -2.83 -33.92
C TYR A 72 -6.07 -3.41 -34.21
N LEU A 73 -7.05 -3.24 -33.31
CA LEU A 73 -8.41 -3.80 -33.48
C LEU A 73 -9.28 -3.06 -34.50
N GLY A 74 -9.08 -1.75 -34.68
CA GLY A 74 -9.90 -0.93 -35.58
C GLY A 74 -9.19 -0.54 -36.87
N GLU A 75 -9.79 0.37 -37.63
CA GLU A 75 -9.14 0.99 -38.78
C GLU A 75 -7.80 1.67 -38.39
N PRO A 76 -6.77 1.64 -39.26
CA PRO A 76 -6.78 1.23 -40.67
C PRO A 76 -6.35 -0.23 -40.92
N TRP A 77 -6.35 -1.09 -39.89
CA TRP A 77 -5.74 -2.41 -39.98
C TRP A 77 -6.63 -3.43 -40.71
N ARG A 78 -5.99 -4.38 -41.40
CA ARG A 78 -6.70 -5.46 -42.12
C ARG A 78 -7.18 -6.55 -41.17
N LEU A 79 -8.17 -7.32 -41.60
CA LEU A 79 -8.78 -8.38 -40.78
C LEU A 79 -7.76 -9.35 -40.15
N PRO A 80 -6.74 -9.88 -40.86
CA PRO A 80 -5.71 -10.73 -40.23
C PRO A 80 -5.01 -10.08 -39.03
N ILE A 81 -4.65 -8.79 -39.16
CA ILE A 81 -3.98 -8.03 -38.10
C ILE A 81 -4.92 -7.81 -36.92
N GLN A 82 -6.19 -7.48 -37.19
CA GLN A 82 -7.21 -7.31 -36.15
C GLN A 82 -7.50 -8.62 -35.40
N LEU A 83 -7.51 -9.77 -36.10
CA LEU A 83 -7.64 -11.09 -35.47
C LEU A 83 -6.42 -11.40 -34.58
N GLY A 84 -5.20 -11.12 -35.08
CA GLY A 84 -3.98 -11.26 -34.28
C GLY A 84 -3.99 -10.38 -33.03
N ALA A 85 -4.51 -9.15 -33.15
CA ALA A 85 -4.68 -8.24 -32.02
C ALA A 85 -5.70 -8.75 -31.00
N LEU A 86 -6.85 -9.28 -31.46
CA LEU A 86 -7.84 -9.93 -30.61
C LEU A 86 -7.21 -11.09 -29.83
N TYR A 87 -6.40 -11.91 -30.49
CA TYR A 87 -5.73 -13.03 -29.85
C TYR A 87 -4.65 -12.56 -28.85
N CYS A 88 -3.89 -11.50 -29.15
CA CYS A 88 -2.97 -10.87 -28.18
C CYS A 88 -3.72 -10.44 -26.92
N LEU A 89 -4.81 -9.70 -27.09
CA LEU A 89 -5.63 -9.22 -25.97
C LEU A 89 -6.21 -10.37 -25.16
N PHE A 90 -6.67 -11.43 -25.83
CA PHE A 90 -7.14 -12.64 -25.17
C PHE A 90 -6.03 -13.30 -24.34
N THR A 91 -4.85 -13.52 -24.92
CA THR A 91 -3.73 -14.14 -24.24
C THR A 91 -3.28 -13.31 -23.03
N ILE A 92 -3.09 -11.99 -23.19
CA ILE A 92 -2.71 -11.12 -22.08
C ILE A 92 -3.78 -11.12 -20.98
N TYR A 93 -5.07 -11.10 -21.35
CA TYR A 93 -6.17 -10.98 -20.39
C TYR A 93 -6.37 -12.27 -19.59
N MET A 94 -6.21 -13.42 -20.23
CA MET A 94 -6.42 -14.73 -19.60
C MET A 94 -5.25 -15.16 -18.72
N TYR A 95 -4.02 -14.76 -19.06
CA TYR A 95 -2.80 -15.20 -18.38
C TYR A 95 -2.16 -14.17 -17.46
N GLN A 96 -2.70 -12.95 -17.36
CA GLN A 96 -2.26 -11.99 -16.34
C GLN A 96 -2.48 -12.53 -14.93
N ILE A 97 -1.51 -12.26 -14.04
CA ILE A 97 -1.56 -12.62 -12.62
C ILE A 97 -2.19 -11.52 -11.74
N GLU A 98 -2.53 -10.36 -12.33
CA GLU A 98 -3.06 -9.19 -11.63
C GLU A 98 -4.52 -9.38 -11.22
N GLU A 99 -4.81 -9.12 -9.94
CA GLU A 99 -6.18 -9.06 -9.42
C GLU A 99 -6.44 -7.70 -8.73
N PRO A 100 -7.46 -6.93 -9.15
CA PRO A 100 -8.41 -7.23 -10.23
C PRO A 100 -7.76 -7.13 -11.61
N LYS A 101 -8.14 -8.01 -12.54
CA LYS A 101 -7.62 -8.04 -13.92
C LYS A 101 -7.61 -6.66 -14.60
N VAL A 102 -6.51 -6.35 -15.28
CA VAL A 102 -6.40 -5.21 -16.20
C VAL A 102 -7.35 -5.44 -17.37
N LYS A 103 -8.26 -4.49 -17.57
CA LYS A 103 -9.30 -4.53 -18.61
C LYS A 103 -8.81 -3.94 -19.93
N ILE A 104 -9.41 -4.38 -21.02
CA ILE A 104 -9.14 -3.93 -22.38
C ILE A 104 -9.93 -2.64 -22.63
N ARG A 105 -9.22 -1.53 -22.91
CA ARG A 105 -9.86 -0.22 -23.10
C ARG A 105 -9.95 0.14 -24.59
N LEU A 106 -11.15 0.52 -25.04
CA LEU A 106 -11.42 0.86 -26.44
C LEU A 106 -12.26 2.12 -26.55
N THR A 107 -12.10 2.85 -27.66
CA THR A 107 -13.06 3.90 -28.02
C THR A 107 -14.32 3.28 -28.62
N ILE A 108 -15.45 3.96 -28.47
CA ILE A 108 -16.72 3.51 -29.06
C ILE A 108 -16.61 3.30 -30.58
N ASP A 109 -15.87 4.19 -31.26
CA ASP A 109 -15.66 4.08 -32.72
C ASP A 109 -14.84 2.85 -33.08
N THR A 110 -13.78 2.56 -32.32
CA THR A 110 -12.92 1.38 -32.54
C THR A 110 -13.71 0.09 -32.29
N TRP A 111 -14.53 0.09 -31.23
CA TRP A 111 -15.39 -1.05 -30.87
C TRP A 111 -16.43 -1.36 -31.94
N ASN A 112 -17.18 -0.34 -32.38
CA ASN A 112 -18.21 -0.52 -33.39
C ASN A 112 -17.62 -0.95 -34.73
N SER A 113 -16.55 -0.29 -35.18
CA SER A 113 -15.85 -0.65 -36.43
C SER A 113 -15.36 -2.09 -36.42
N PHE A 114 -14.77 -2.54 -35.30
CA PHE A 114 -14.30 -3.91 -35.16
C PHE A 114 -15.42 -4.95 -35.14
N LEU A 115 -16.51 -4.67 -34.41
CA LEU A 115 -17.68 -5.57 -34.38
C LEU A 115 -18.34 -5.67 -35.76
N ASP A 116 -18.56 -4.54 -36.43
CA ASP A 116 -19.15 -4.52 -37.77
C ASP A 116 -18.29 -5.34 -38.75
N GLN A 117 -16.97 -5.27 -38.64
CA GLN A 117 -16.05 -6.05 -39.48
C GLN A 117 -16.05 -7.55 -39.16
N ILE A 118 -16.19 -7.94 -37.88
CA ILE A 118 -16.32 -9.35 -37.48
C ILE A 118 -17.67 -9.94 -37.88
N GLU A 119 -18.76 -9.17 -37.75
CA GLU A 119 -20.11 -9.62 -38.06
C GLU A 119 -20.36 -9.71 -39.57
N SER A 120 -19.84 -8.76 -40.35
CA SER A 120 -20.01 -8.73 -41.80
C SER A 120 -19.11 -9.71 -42.56
N SER A 121 -17.99 -10.15 -41.97
CA SER A 121 -17.04 -11.03 -42.63
C SER A 121 -17.39 -12.51 -42.47
N THR A 122 -17.56 -13.18 -43.61
CA THR A 122 -17.78 -14.64 -43.68
C THR A 122 -16.50 -15.46 -43.49
N VAL A 123 -15.34 -14.80 -43.48
CA VAL A 123 -14.01 -15.43 -43.46
C VAL A 123 -13.40 -15.46 -42.04
N VAL A 124 -14.11 -14.93 -41.04
CA VAL A 124 -13.64 -14.93 -39.65
C VAL A 124 -13.66 -16.35 -39.07
N PRO A 125 -12.52 -16.86 -38.56
CA PRO A 125 -12.44 -18.15 -37.89
C PRO A 125 -13.41 -18.27 -36.70
N SER A 126 -13.95 -19.47 -36.50
CA SER A 126 -14.93 -19.73 -35.43
C SER A 126 -14.36 -19.48 -34.02
N ASP A 127 -13.06 -19.72 -33.83
CA ASP A 127 -12.38 -19.50 -32.56
C ASP A 127 -12.27 -18.00 -32.18
N ALA A 128 -12.09 -17.10 -33.15
CA ALA A 128 -12.09 -15.67 -32.94
C ALA A 128 -13.44 -15.19 -32.39
N LYS A 129 -14.55 -15.71 -32.94
CA LYS A 129 -15.90 -15.42 -32.45
C LYS A 129 -16.10 -15.93 -31.02
N ILE A 130 -15.65 -17.15 -30.73
CA ILE A 130 -15.71 -17.75 -29.39
C ILE A 130 -14.87 -16.95 -28.39
N ILE A 131 -13.66 -16.55 -28.77
CA ILE A 131 -12.75 -15.76 -27.95
C ILE A 131 -13.34 -14.38 -27.65
N LEU A 132 -13.92 -13.72 -28.66
CA LEU A 132 -14.60 -12.44 -28.47
C LEU A 132 -15.78 -12.59 -27.51
N CYS A 133 -16.65 -13.58 -27.72
CA CYS A 133 -17.76 -13.87 -26.80
C CYS A 133 -17.27 -14.15 -25.37
N LYS A 134 -16.16 -14.89 -25.22
CA LYS A 134 -15.55 -15.18 -23.93
C LYS A 134 -15.07 -13.90 -23.25
N LEU A 135 -14.35 -13.03 -23.95
CA LEU A 135 -13.90 -11.74 -23.41
C LEU A 135 -15.07 -10.83 -23.01
N ILE A 136 -16.15 -10.82 -23.79
CA ILE A 136 -17.38 -10.08 -23.46
C ILE A 136 -18.02 -10.65 -22.18
N ASN A 137 -18.14 -11.97 -22.08
CA ASN A 137 -18.72 -12.66 -20.92
C ASN A 137 -17.90 -12.45 -19.64
N GLU A 138 -16.58 -12.38 -19.75
CA GLU A 138 -15.67 -12.05 -18.63
C GLU A 138 -15.67 -10.54 -18.29
N HIS A 139 -16.50 -9.73 -18.95
CA HIS A 139 -16.52 -8.27 -18.81
C HIS A 139 -15.13 -7.63 -18.98
N ALA A 140 -14.35 -8.14 -19.93
CA ALA A 140 -12.97 -7.76 -20.16
C ALA A 140 -12.84 -6.37 -20.80
N PHE A 141 -13.85 -5.89 -21.52
CA PHE A 141 -13.82 -4.62 -22.24
C PHE A 141 -14.34 -3.44 -21.40
N VAL A 142 -13.72 -2.28 -21.58
CA VAL A 142 -14.16 -0.98 -21.08
C VAL A 142 -14.22 -0.02 -22.26
N ILE A 143 -15.43 0.42 -22.60
CA ILE A 143 -15.64 1.42 -23.65
C ILE A 143 -15.51 2.81 -23.02
N SER A 144 -14.58 3.61 -23.53
CA SER A 144 -14.31 4.96 -23.01
C SER A 144 -13.97 5.97 -24.10
N ALA A 145 -14.01 7.26 -23.76
CA ALA A 145 -13.70 8.34 -24.70
C ALA A 145 -12.25 8.30 -25.23
N THR A 146 -11.34 7.71 -24.46
CA THR A 146 -9.91 7.57 -24.80
C THR A 146 -9.47 6.12 -24.70
N ARG A 147 -8.45 5.72 -25.49
CA ARG A 147 -7.78 4.41 -25.38
C ARG A 147 -6.94 4.26 -24.12
N HIS A 148 -6.60 5.38 -23.49
CA HIS A 148 -5.83 5.43 -22.25
C HIS A 148 -6.78 5.67 -21.09
N GLU A 149 -6.48 5.09 -19.92
CA GLU A 149 -7.16 5.47 -18.68
C GLU A 149 -6.85 6.95 -18.40
N MET A 150 -7.88 7.78 -18.31
CA MET A 150 -7.77 9.19 -17.93
C MET A 150 -8.38 9.33 -16.54
N GLY A 151 -7.54 9.47 -15.52
CA GLY A 151 -7.97 9.48 -14.13
C GLY A 151 -6.81 9.41 -13.14
N PRO A 152 -7.06 9.25 -11.82
CA PRO A 152 -6.03 9.21 -10.79
C PRO A 152 -4.88 8.22 -11.08
N ARG A 153 -5.20 7.04 -11.63
CA ARG A 153 -4.21 6.02 -12.01
C ARG A 153 -3.26 6.47 -13.11
N PHE A 154 -3.74 7.27 -14.07
CA PHE A 154 -2.91 7.90 -15.08
C PHE A 154 -1.85 8.80 -14.43
N PHE A 155 -2.26 9.65 -13.48
CA PHE A 155 -1.34 10.54 -12.77
C PHE A 155 -0.40 9.78 -11.84
N THR A 156 -0.84 8.70 -11.20
CA THR A 156 0.03 7.78 -10.45
C THR A 156 1.08 7.16 -11.36
N LYS A 157 0.68 6.67 -12.53
CA LYS A 157 1.57 6.13 -13.57
C LYS A 157 2.57 7.19 -14.05
N ILE A 158 2.13 8.43 -14.32
CA ILE A 158 3.01 9.57 -14.65
C ILE A 158 4.04 9.84 -13.54
N ASN A 159 3.59 9.92 -12.29
CA ASN A 159 4.45 10.26 -11.15
C ASN A 159 5.44 9.14 -10.83
N TYR A 160 5.01 7.89 -11.00
CA TYR A 160 5.85 6.71 -10.88
C TYR A 160 6.95 6.71 -11.96
N MET A 161 6.60 7.00 -13.23
CA MET A 161 7.56 7.19 -14.32
C MET A 161 8.58 8.31 -14.04
N LYS A 162 8.11 9.47 -13.57
CA LYS A 162 8.98 10.62 -13.25
C LYS A 162 9.95 10.36 -12.09
N SER A 163 9.63 9.41 -11.21
CA SER A 163 10.48 9.08 -10.06
C SER A 163 11.74 8.29 -10.40
N GLY A 164 11.91 7.87 -11.67
CA GLY A 164 13.04 7.02 -12.10
C GLY A 164 12.99 5.59 -11.58
N LYS A 165 11.92 5.21 -10.87
CA LYS A 165 11.64 3.84 -10.36
C LYS A 165 10.85 2.98 -11.34
N TYR A 166 10.37 3.58 -12.42
CA TYR A 166 9.75 2.84 -13.51
C TYR A 166 10.84 2.19 -14.35
N MET A 167 10.60 0.94 -14.74
CA MET A 167 11.60 0.06 -15.35
C MET A 167 12.46 0.77 -16.42
N ARG A 168 13.74 0.43 -16.47
CA ARG A 168 14.56 0.55 -17.67
C ARG A 168 14.67 -0.84 -18.29
N SER A 169 14.63 -0.92 -19.62
CA SER A 169 14.75 -2.16 -20.41
C SER A 169 15.94 -3.04 -20.00
N ASP A 170 16.94 -2.42 -19.41
CA ASP A 170 18.24 -2.95 -18.98
C ASP A 170 18.14 -3.92 -17.79
N VAL A 171 17.02 -3.94 -17.05
CA VAL A 171 16.89 -4.72 -15.81
C VAL A 171 16.36 -6.15 -16.03
N LEU A 172 15.62 -6.42 -17.13
CA LEU A 172 15.04 -7.75 -17.41
C LEU A 172 16.07 -8.85 -17.63
N LEU A 173 17.32 -8.49 -17.97
CA LEU A 173 18.42 -9.45 -18.19
C LEU A 173 19.32 -9.65 -16.96
N SER A 174 19.09 -8.90 -15.87
CA SER A 174 20.01 -8.86 -14.72
C SER A 174 19.55 -9.66 -13.49
N SER A 175 18.26 -9.98 -13.36
CA SER A 175 17.75 -10.86 -12.31
C SER A 175 17.87 -12.33 -12.73
N ARG A 176 19.12 -12.78 -12.89
CA ARG A 176 19.49 -14.18 -13.10
C ARG A 176 19.10 -15.01 -11.87
N LEU A 177 18.20 -15.98 -12.04
CA LEU A 177 17.94 -17.02 -11.05
C LEU A 177 19.20 -17.88 -10.91
N ASN A 178 19.99 -17.64 -9.87
CA ASN A 178 21.14 -18.47 -9.56
C ASN A 178 20.64 -19.80 -8.96
N ILE A 179 20.22 -20.72 -9.82
CA ILE A 179 19.77 -22.06 -9.42
C ILE A 179 21.02 -22.85 -9.02
N ASP A 180 21.20 -23.00 -7.70
CA ASP A 180 22.31 -23.71 -7.07
C ASP A 180 22.47 -25.14 -7.65
N GLU A 181 23.70 -25.59 -7.92
CA GLU A 181 24.01 -26.97 -8.37
C GLU A 181 23.35 -28.03 -7.48
N LYS A 182 23.12 -27.69 -6.21
CA LYS A 182 22.42 -28.52 -5.24
C LYS A 182 20.96 -28.80 -5.63
N LEU A 183 20.24 -27.83 -6.20
CA LEU A 183 18.86 -28.00 -6.67
C LEU A 183 18.79 -28.87 -7.92
N ILE A 184 19.75 -28.71 -8.84
CA ILE A 184 19.86 -29.56 -10.04
C ILE A 184 20.06 -31.02 -9.62
N LYS A 185 20.92 -31.26 -8.63
CA LYS A 185 21.15 -32.61 -8.09
C LYS A 185 19.91 -33.22 -7.44
N ILE A 186 19.13 -32.43 -6.70
CA ILE A 186 17.85 -32.89 -6.12
C ILE A 186 16.85 -33.25 -7.23
N CYS A 187 16.76 -32.43 -8.28
CA CYS A 187 15.90 -32.73 -9.43
C CYS A 187 16.33 -34.01 -10.16
N GLU A 188 17.63 -34.27 -10.29
CA GLU A 188 18.17 -35.50 -10.86
C GLU A 188 17.81 -36.74 -10.04
N GLU A 189 18.05 -36.69 -8.73
CA GLU A 189 17.74 -37.80 -7.82
C GLU A 189 16.23 -38.12 -7.83
N THR A 190 15.40 -37.08 -7.81
CA THR A 190 13.94 -37.21 -7.86
C THR A 190 13.46 -37.77 -9.21
N HIS A 191 14.02 -37.29 -10.32
CA HIS A 191 13.69 -37.79 -11.66
C HIS A 191 14.07 -39.26 -11.82
N ASN A 192 15.24 -39.67 -11.32
CA ASN A 192 15.67 -41.07 -11.37
C ASN A 192 14.78 -42.00 -10.54
N LEU A 193 14.33 -41.56 -9.36
CA LEU A 193 13.37 -42.31 -8.54
C LEU A 193 12.04 -42.47 -9.26
N TYR A 194 11.55 -41.41 -9.89
CA TYR A 194 10.33 -41.43 -10.68
C TYR A 194 10.44 -42.37 -11.88
N THR A 195 11.54 -42.32 -12.65
CA THR A 195 11.75 -43.20 -13.81
C THR A 195 11.80 -44.67 -13.39
N LYS A 196 12.48 -45.01 -12.29
CA LYS A 196 12.47 -46.38 -11.75
C LYS A 196 11.07 -46.85 -11.34
N ALA A 197 10.31 -45.98 -10.68
CA ALA A 197 8.93 -46.29 -10.30
C ALA A 197 8.05 -46.49 -11.54
N LYS A 198 8.24 -45.65 -12.57
CA LYS A 198 7.55 -45.77 -13.85
C LYS A 198 7.88 -47.06 -14.57
N ASP A 199 9.15 -47.45 -14.68
CA ASP A 199 9.57 -48.69 -15.34
C ASP A 199 9.00 -49.92 -14.63
N SER A 200 8.98 -49.91 -13.29
CA SER A 200 8.36 -50.98 -12.49
C SER A 200 6.85 -51.09 -12.72
N LEU A 201 6.17 -49.95 -12.93
CA LEU A 201 4.75 -49.90 -13.26
C LEU A 201 4.48 -50.33 -14.71
N VAL A 202 5.35 -49.97 -15.66
CA VAL A 202 5.26 -50.44 -17.06
C VAL A 202 5.35 -51.96 -17.12
N GLU A 203 6.26 -52.57 -16.35
CA GLU A 203 6.37 -54.04 -16.25
C GLU A 203 5.11 -54.67 -15.62
N ALA A 204 4.55 -54.05 -14.59
CA ALA A 204 3.34 -54.55 -13.92
C ALA A 204 2.07 -54.45 -14.79
N TYR A 205 1.98 -53.44 -15.65
CA TYR A 205 0.80 -53.14 -16.49
C TYR A 205 0.94 -53.59 -17.95
N GLY A 206 2.05 -54.26 -18.30
CA GLY A 206 2.24 -54.90 -19.61
C GLY A 206 2.47 -53.93 -20.78
N GLY A 207 2.84 -52.68 -20.52
CA GLY A 207 3.10 -51.68 -21.56
C GLY A 207 2.97 -50.23 -21.07
N ILE A 208 3.49 -49.29 -21.85
CA ILE A 208 3.40 -47.84 -21.55
C ILE A 208 1.98 -47.31 -21.80
N ASP A 209 1.27 -47.87 -22.78
CA ASP A 209 -0.06 -47.42 -23.21
C ASP A 209 -1.18 -47.78 -22.21
N SER A 210 -0.88 -48.62 -21.21
CA SER A 210 -1.78 -49.03 -20.14
C SER A 210 -1.59 -48.25 -18.83
N LEU A 211 -0.70 -47.25 -18.80
CA LEU A 211 -0.46 -46.40 -17.63
C LEU A 211 -1.42 -45.19 -17.58
N PRO A 212 -1.80 -44.71 -16.37
CA PRO A 212 -2.53 -43.45 -16.21
C PRO A 212 -1.74 -42.24 -16.72
N GLU A 213 -2.42 -41.23 -17.30
CA GLU A 213 -1.83 -40.01 -17.89
C GLU A 213 -0.92 -39.23 -16.92
N GLU A 214 -1.19 -39.33 -15.63
CA GLU A 214 -0.39 -38.72 -14.56
C GLU A 214 1.07 -39.24 -14.56
N PHE A 215 1.31 -40.44 -15.08
CA PHE A 215 2.64 -41.07 -15.17
C PHE A 215 3.34 -40.86 -16.52
N THR A 216 2.65 -40.35 -17.54
CA THR A 216 3.22 -40.04 -18.85
C THR A 216 3.62 -38.56 -19.00
N SER A 217 3.24 -37.73 -18.03
CA SER A 217 3.38 -36.27 -18.07
C SER A 217 4.83 -35.75 -17.95
N ILE A 218 5.76 -36.52 -17.35
CA ILE A 218 7.17 -36.11 -17.23
C ILE A 218 7.97 -36.67 -18.42
N ARG A 219 8.54 -35.75 -19.23
CA ARG A 219 9.33 -36.09 -20.42
C ARG A 219 10.69 -36.72 -20.04
N PRO A 220 11.20 -37.71 -20.79
CA PRO A 220 12.47 -38.40 -20.48
C PRO A 220 13.69 -37.48 -20.48
N ASN A 221 13.69 -36.45 -21.32
CA ASN A 221 14.86 -35.59 -21.54
C ASN A 221 14.78 -34.27 -20.76
N PHE A 222 13.87 -34.17 -19.78
CA PHE A 222 13.59 -32.93 -19.06
C PHE A 222 14.84 -32.36 -18.36
N ILE A 223 15.61 -33.21 -17.66
CA ILE A 223 16.82 -32.78 -16.95
C ILE A 223 17.93 -32.37 -17.92
N GLU A 224 18.11 -33.10 -19.02
CA GLU A 224 19.14 -32.76 -20.03
C GLU A 224 18.82 -31.44 -20.74
N GLN A 225 17.54 -31.17 -21.00
CA GLN A 225 17.07 -29.89 -21.52
C GLN A 225 17.32 -28.76 -20.52
N LEU A 226 17.06 -29.00 -19.23
CA LEU A 226 17.35 -28.05 -18.16
C LEU A 226 18.85 -27.70 -18.13
N LYS A 227 19.73 -28.69 -18.17
CA LYS A 227 21.19 -28.50 -18.20
C LYS A 227 21.68 -27.74 -19.43
N LYS A 228 21.17 -28.09 -20.63
CA LYS A 228 21.52 -27.39 -21.87
C LYS A 228 21.12 -25.91 -21.84
N SER A 229 19.99 -25.57 -21.24
CA SER A 229 19.63 -24.15 -21.07
C SER A 229 20.61 -23.38 -20.17
N PHE A 230 21.27 -24.04 -19.21
CA PHE A 230 22.31 -23.41 -18.37
C PHE A 230 23.69 -23.33 -19.04
N ASP A 231 24.11 -24.35 -19.80
CA ASP A 231 25.43 -24.35 -20.45
C ASP A 231 25.53 -23.32 -21.59
N ILE A 232 24.42 -22.98 -22.25
CA ILE A 232 24.36 -21.90 -23.24
C ILE A 232 24.65 -20.54 -22.57
N GLU A 233 24.25 -20.33 -21.32
CA GLU A 233 24.48 -19.06 -20.58
C GLU A 233 25.93 -18.83 -20.17
N LYS A 234 26.73 -19.90 -19.97
CA LYS A 234 28.18 -19.77 -19.68
C LYS A 234 29.02 -19.40 -20.89
N LEU A 235 28.53 -19.69 -22.10
CA LEU A 235 29.22 -19.34 -23.36
C LEU A 235 29.07 -17.86 -23.72
N ASP A 236 27.94 -17.23 -23.38
CA ASP A 236 27.67 -15.81 -23.65
C ASP A 236 28.44 -14.84 -22.71
N GLU A 237 28.97 -15.31 -21.57
CA GLU A 237 29.83 -14.49 -20.70
C GLU A 237 31.25 -14.24 -21.26
N GLN A 238 31.65 -14.91 -22.35
CA GLN A 238 32.99 -14.77 -22.93
C GLN A 238 33.10 -13.80 -24.11
N THR A 239 32.01 -13.15 -24.53
CA THR A 239 32.04 -12.14 -25.60
C THR A 239 31.90 -10.73 -25.05
N GLU A 240 32.99 -10.17 -24.51
CA GLU A 240 33.14 -8.72 -24.40
C GLU A 240 33.30 -8.13 -25.81
N ILE A 241 32.31 -7.34 -26.25
CA ILE A 241 32.36 -6.58 -27.50
C ILE A 241 32.92 -5.19 -27.18
N GLU A 242 34.05 -4.84 -27.81
CA GLU A 242 34.63 -3.48 -27.78
C GLU A 242 33.63 -2.45 -28.37
N PRO A 243 33.48 -1.25 -27.78
CA PRO A 243 32.55 -0.26 -28.31
C PRO A 243 33.12 0.46 -29.54
N GLU A 244 32.39 0.40 -30.66
CA GLU A 244 32.64 1.19 -31.88
C GLU A 244 32.35 2.70 -31.68
N PRO A 245 32.98 3.60 -32.47
CA PRO A 245 32.98 5.04 -32.24
C PRO A 245 31.71 5.74 -32.79
N GLU A 246 31.24 6.75 -32.05
CA GLU A 246 30.08 7.58 -32.43
C GLU A 246 30.33 8.43 -33.70
N PRO A 247 29.30 8.68 -34.54
CA PRO A 247 29.43 9.47 -35.76
C PRO A 247 29.42 10.99 -35.51
N GLU A 248 30.29 11.69 -36.24
CA GLU A 248 30.46 13.15 -36.23
C GLU A 248 29.20 13.91 -36.66
N ILE A 249 28.67 14.77 -35.78
CA ILE A 249 27.71 15.82 -36.15
C ILE A 249 28.45 17.15 -36.30
N ILE A 250 28.53 17.61 -37.54
CA ILE A 250 29.08 18.90 -37.97
C ILE A 250 28.31 20.04 -37.29
N THR A 251 29.04 20.81 -36.49
CA THR A 251 28.59 22.07 -35.89
C THR A 251 28.61 23.21 -36.91
N LYS A 252 27.59 24.09 -36.87
CA LYS A 252 27.74 25.48 -37.32
C LYS A 252 27.02 26.45 -36.38
N ARG A 253 27.85 27.37 -35.83
CA ARG A 253 27.60 28.66 -35.12
C ARG A 253 27.26 28.53 -33.62
N ARG A 254 28.24 28.69 -32.71
CA ARG A 254 28.82 29.96 -32.14
C ARG A 254 27.70 30.92 -31.69
N SER A 255 27.63 31.40 -30.44
CA SER A 255 28.65 31.87 -29.49
C SER A 255 27.98 32.10 -28.11
N SER A 256 28.56 31.76 -26.95
CA SER A 256 29.52 32.54 -26.14
C SER A 256 29.71 31.76 -24.82
N ILE A 257 30.92 31.34 -24.42
CA ILE A 257 31.90 32.06 -23.56
C ILE A 257 31.26 32.56 -22.26
N GLY A 258 31.72 32.23 -21.04
CA GLY A 258 32.99 31.66 -20.59
C GLY A 258 32.85 30.92 -19.24
N GLU A 259 33.72 29.96 -18.99
CA GLU A 259 34.85 30.07 -18.03
C GLU A 259 34.37 30.06 -16.56
N SER A 260 34.66 29.02 -15.77
CA SER A 260 36.01 28.90 -15.21
C SER A 260 36.32 27.52 -14.62
N ARG A 261 37.43 26.98 -15.14
CA ARG A 261 38.59 26.40 -14.43
C ARG A 261 38.49 25.04 -13.72
N SER A 262 39.34 24.18 -14.28
CA SER A 262 39.77 22.86 -13.90
C SER A 262 41.12 22.87 -13.17
N ARG A 263 41.51 21.65 -12.73
CA ARG A 263 42.87 21.13 -12.42
C ARG A 263 43.30 21.26 -10.94
N ILE A 264 43.98 20.31 -10.28
CA ILE A 264 45.20 19.54 -10.66
C ILE A 264 45.38 18.26 -9.79
N ARG A 265 45.79 17.16 -10.46
CA ARG A 265 46.69 15.99 -10.14
C ARG A 265 46.81 15.34 -8.73
N ALA A 266 46.52 14.03 -8.71
CA ALA A 266 47.40 12.82 -8.66
C ALA A 266 48.61 12.67 -7.69
N LYS A 267 48.77 11.38 -7.25
CA LYS A 267 49.92 10.65 -6.62
C LYS A 267 50.09 10.81 -5.10
N ALA A 268 50.43 9.82 -4.26
CA ALA A 268 50.96 8.46 -4.41
C ALA A 268 50.80 7.62 -3.10
N GLU A 269 50.90 6.29 -3.24
CA GLU A 269 51.58 5.27 -2.38
C GLU A 269 51.23 5.12 -0.87
N MET A 270 50.71 3.97 -0.41
CA MET A 270 51.38 2.70 -0.05
C MET A 270 52.24 2.73 1.23
N THR A 271 51.73 2.09 2.30
CA THR A 271 52.42 1.32 3.38
C THR A 271 51.29 0.72 4.24
N ASP A 272 50.87 -0.54 4.11
CA ASP A 272 51.50 -1.84 4.43
C ASP A 272 51.54 -2.19 5.94
N ARG A 273 50.90 -3.33 6.26
CA ARG A 273 51.14 -4.29 7.38
C ARG A 273 51.02 -3.80 8.83
N SER A 274 50.58 -4.58 9.83
CA SER A 274 50.22 -6.00 9.95
C SER A 274 49.77 -6.27 11.40
N THR A 275 48.82 -7.19 11.57
CA THR A 275 48.73 -8.23 12.63
C THR A 275 49.00 -7.90 14.11
N ALA A 276 48.04 -8.25 14.99
CA ALA A 276 48.20 -9.39 15.92
C ALA A 276 46.91 -9.66 16.73
N LYS A 277 46.60 -10.95 16.87
CA LYS A 277 45.57 -11.56 17.72
C LYS A 277 46.15 -11.92 19.09
N ALA A 278 45.22 -12.18 20.03
CA ALA A 278 45.32 -13.09 21.20
C ALA A 278 46.09 -12.55 22.40
N SER A 279 45.83 -12.88 23.66
CA SER A 279 44.79 -13.57 24.46
C SER A 279 45.36 -13.60 25.89
N ILE A 280 44.54 -14.03 26.87
CA ILE A 280 44.86 -14.42 28.27
C ILE A 280 44.59 -13.29 29.30
N LYS A 281 43.58 -13.31 30.19
CA LYS A 281 43.05 -14.23 31.23
C LYS A 281 43.67 -14.04 32.64
N ASP A 282 42.76 -14.13 33.62
CA ASP A 282 42.92 -14.38 35.07
C ASP A 282 43.47 -13.21 35.90
N GLU A 283 43.11 -12.97 37.17
CA GLU A 283 42.10 -13.35 38.17
C GLU A 283 42.55 -12.50 39.39
N TYR A 284 41.64 -12.00 40.25
CA TYR A 284 41.85 -11.95 41.72
C TYR A 284 40.51 -11.61 42.40
N MET A 285 40.36 -12.26 43.54
CA MET A 285 39.17 -12.61 44.32
C MET A 285 39.20 -11.88 45.69
N GLN A 286 38.02 -11.76 46.33
CA GLN A 286 37.72 -11.62 47.79
C GLN A 286 37.87 -10.26 48.51
N ASP A 287 37.12 -9.91 49.57
CA ASP A 287 35.88 -10.41 50.24
C ASP A 287 35.46 -9.34 51.31
N ASP A 288 34.33 -9.58 52.00
CA ASP A 288 33.85 -9.03 53.30
C ASP A 288 33.10 -7.68 53.28
N ASP A 289 31.99 -7.43 54.00
CA ASP A 289 31.03 -8.21 54.81
C ASP A 289 29.90 -7.24 55.29
N ASN A 290 28.74 -7.80 55.66
CA ASN A 290 27.73 -7.33 56.67
C ASN A 290 26.84 -6.09 56.36
N ASP A 291 25.57 -5.97 56.78
CA ASP A 291 24.64 -6.77 57.61
C ASP A 291 23.22 -6.17 57.49
N ASP A 292 22.21 -6.99 57.84
CA ASP A 292 20.89 -6.68 58.45
C ASP A 292 19.80 -5.91 57.66
N ASP A 293 18.49 -6.14 57.83
CA ASP A 293 17.61 -7.23 58.29
C ASP A 293 16.17 -6.64 58.14
N GLU A 294 15.15 -7.46 57.86
CA GLU A 294 13.83 -7.45 58.53
C GLU A 294 12.65 -8.05 57.72
N TYR A 295 12.11 -9.12 58.33
CA TYR A 295 10.70 -9.52 58.43
C TYR A 295 9.99 -10.25 57.29
N ASN A 296 10.19 -11.58 57.31
CA ASN A 296 9.14 -12.57 57.09
C ASN A 296 8.20 -12.65 58.31
N GLN A 297 6.90 -12.79 58.08
CA GLN A 297 5.97 -13.38 59.05
C GLN A 297 5.04 -14.39 58.38
N LEU A 298 5.19 -15.66 58.82
CA LEU A 298 4.22 -16.76 58.89
C LEU A 298 3.86 -17.45 57.55
N MET A 299 4.38 -18.65 57.20
CA MET A 299 4.26 -19.99 57.82
C MET A 299 2.83 -20.28 58.32
N SER A 300 2.11 -21.36 58.00
CA SER A 300 2.46 -22.66 57.41
C SER A 300 1.17 -23.50 57.23
N MET A 301 1.24 -24.48 56.32
CA MET A 301 0.61 -25.82 56.36
C MET A 301 -0.89 -25.99 56.10
N ASN A 302 -1.22 -26.63 54.97
CA ASN A 302 -1.63 -28.04 55.03
C ASN A 302 -1.35 -28.77 53.70
N THR A 303 -0.88 -30.00 53.89
CA THR A 303 -0.37 -30.98 52.93
C THR A 303 -1.49 -31.77 52.26
N ASN A 304 -1.26 -32.26 51.04
CA ASN A 304 -1.15 -33.70 50.74
C ASN A 304 -1.02 -33.94 49.23
N ASP A 305 -0.28 -35.00 48.96
CA ASP A 305 0.20 -35.53 47.68
C ASP A 305 -0.93 -36.08 46.79
N ASP A 306 -0.73 -36.08 45.48
CA ASP A 306 -0.61 -37.30 44.65
C ASP A 306 -0.77 -37.00 43.14
N ASP A 307 0.15 -37.65 42.42
CA ASP A 307 0.43 -37.90 41.01
C ASP A 307 -0.61 -37.69 39.87
N ASP A 308 0.00 -37.41 38.72
CA ASP A 308 -0.32 -37.78 37.33
C ASP A 308 -1.37 -37.03 36.47
N ASP A 309 -0.87 -36.69 35.27
CA ASP A 309 -1.54 -36.46 33.98
C ASP A 309 -2.76 -35.51 33.92
N ASP A 310 -2.52 -34.27 33.47
CA ASP A 310 -3.00 -33.87 32.14
C ASP A 310 -2.64 -32.41 31.81
N ASN A 311 -1.68 -32.27 30.90
CA ASN A 311 -1.26 -31.01 30.30
C ASN A 311 -2.25 -30.53 29.22
N ILE A 312 -3.53 -30.37 29.56
CA ILE A 312 -4.56 -29.78 28.68
C ILE A 312 -5.60 -29.01 29.52
N LEU A 313 -5.20 -28.04 30.34
CA LEU A 313 -6.20 -27.15 30.97
C LEU A 313 -5.75 -25.70 31.26
N ASN A 314 -4.80 -25.15 30.48
CA ASN A 314 -4.45 -23.72 30.54
C ASN A 314 -4.95 -22.87 29.35
N LYS A 315 -5.87 -23.40 28.55
CA LYS A 315 -6.53 -22.66 27.44
C LYS A 315 -8.01 -22.31 27.68
N LYS A 316 -8.55 -22.53 28.89
CA LYS A 316 -10.00 -22.37 29.16
C LYS A 316 -10.36 -21.63 30.46
N LYS A 317 -9.48 -20.77 30.96
CA LYS A 317 -9.77 -19.89 32.11
C LYS A 317 -9.56 -18.40 31.84
N ILE A 318 -9.83 -17.97 30.61
CA ILE A 318 -10.15 -16.56 30.28
C ILE A 318 -11.51 -16.57 29.58
N THR A 319 -12.53 -16.96 30.32
CA THR A 319 -13.92 -16.82 29.88
C THR A 319 -14.70 -16.50 31.14
N MET A 320 -15.34 -15.33 31.15
CA MET A 320 -16.12 -14.74 32.25
C MET A 320 -15.34 -13.93 33.30
N THR A 321 -14.55 -12.93 32.90
CA THR A 321 -14.55 -11.67 33.66
C THR A 321 -15.83 -10.93 33.32
N THR A 322 -16.68 -10.72 34.33
CA THR A 322 -17.93 -9.97 34.19
C THR A 322 -17.66 -8.59 33.57
N SER A 323 -18.41 -8.23 32.54
CA SER A 323 -18.24 -6.99 31.75
C SER A 323 -18.32 -5.69 32.58
N HIS A 324 -18.78 -5.78 33.83
CA HIS A 324 -18.88 -4.66 34.78
C HIS A 324 -17.55 -4.29 35.45
N SER A 325 -16.50 -5.10 35.32
CA SER A 325 -15.18 -4.81 35.90
C SER A 325 -14.30 -3.92 35.01
N ILE A 326 -14.62 -3.81 33.72
CA ILE A 326 -13.82 -3.07 32.75
C ILE A 326 -14.38 -1.65 32.63
N PRO A 327 -13.56 -0.58 32.79
CA PRO A 327 -14.01 0.79 32.64
C PRO A 327 -14.74 1.02 31.30
N VAL A 328 -15.83 1.80 31.34
CA VAL A 328 -16.67 2.07 30.16
C VAL A 328 -15.85 2.63 29.00
N LEU A 329 -14.92 3.54 29.27
CA LEU A 329 -14.03 4.11 28.25
C LEU A 329 -13.22 3.03 27.51
N MET A 330 -12.70 2.03 28.24
CA MET A 330 -11.91 0.95 27.63
C MET A 330 -12.77 0.03 26.76
N ARG A 331 -14.02 -0.22 27.17
CA ARG A 331 -14.99 -0.98 26.35
C ARG A 331 -15.33 -0.24 25.06
N ILE A 332 -15.59 1.07 25.15
CA ILE A 332 -15.87 1.93 23.99
C ILE A 332 -14.66 2.00 23.07
N LEU A 333 -13.45 2.18 23.62
CA LEU A 333 -12.20 2.21 22.87
C LEU A 333 -11.99 0.91 22.09
N SER A 334 -12.19 -0.25 22.74
CA SER A 334 -12.06 -1.56 22.08
C SER A 334 -13.07 -1.74 20.94
N ALA A 335 -14.35 -1.43 21.19
CA ALA A 335 -15.38 -1.48 20.15
C ALA A 335 -15.06 -0.54 18.98
N SER A 336 -14.64 0.70 19.29
CA SER A 336 -14.31 1.72 18.31
C SER A 336 -13.09 1.33 17.47
N LEU A 337 -12.09 0.67 18.05
CA LEU A 337 -10.92 0.18 17.31
C LEU A 337 -11.32 -0.87 16.27
N THR A 338 -12.24 -1.78 16.63
CA THR A 338 -12.81 -2.74 15.69
C THR A 338 -13.62 -2.03 14.59
N LEU A 339 -14.43 -1.04 14.97
CA LEU A 339 -15.24 -0.27 14.03
C LEU A 339 -14.39 0.55 13.06
N ALA A 340 -13.30 1.17 13.52
CA ALA A 340 -12.37 1.89 12.67
C ALA A 340 -11.69 0.97 11.64
N LYS A 341 -11.28 -0.24 12.05
CA LYS A 341 -10.74 -1.27 11.13
C LYS A 341 -11.78 -1.70 10.09
N ARG A 342 -13.04 -1.91 10.49
CA ARG A 342 -14.13 -2.28 9.57
C ARG A 342 -14.49 -1.14 8.62
N ALA A 343 -14.55 0.10 9.10
CA ALA A 343 -14.72 1.29 8.27
C ALA A 343 -13.58 1.42 7.24
N GLY A 344 -12.33 1.20 7.67
CA GLY A 344 -11.19 1.15 6.75
C GLY A 344 -11.33 0.08 5.67
N GLN A 345 -11.90 -1.09 5.99
CA GLN A 345 -12.20 -2.11 4.98
C GLN A 345 -13.27 -1.64 3.99
N LEU A 346 -14.37 -1.04 4.48
CA LEU A 346 -15.40 -0.45 3.61
C LEU A 346 -14.82 0.61 2.66
N ILE A 347 -13.95 1.48 3.16
CA ILE A 347 -13.26 2.51 2.35
C ILE A 347 -12.43 1.85 1.25
N LYS A 348 -11.68 0.79 1.57
CA LYS A 348 -10.92 0.01 0.57
C LYS A 348 -11.85 -0.63 -0.46
N ASP A 349 -12.95 -1.23 -0.03
CA ASP A 349 -13.91 -1.90 -0.91
C ASP A 349 -14.56 -0.91 -1.89
N VAL A 350 -14.96 0.27 -1.40
CA VAL A 350 -15.47 1.37 -2.25
C VAL A 350 -14.39 1.82 -3.24
N GLN A 351 -13.15 2.00 -2.79
CA GLN A 351 -12.04 2.38 -3.68
C GLN A 351 -11.76 1.32 -4.76
N MET A 352 -11.83 0.04 -4.41
CA MET A 352 -11.65 -1.07 -5.35
C MET A 352 -12.80 -1.18 -6.36
N SER A 353 -14.03 -0.88 -5.92
CA SER A 353 -15.21 -0.91 -6.79
C SER A 353 -15.15 0.12 -7.93
N GLY A 354 -14.43 1.23 -7.73
CA GLY A 354 -14.34 2.35 -8.66
C GLY A 354 -15.58 3.26 -8.68
N SER A 355 -16.63 2.92 -7.93
CA SER A 355 -17.88 3.67 -7.85
C SER A 355 -17.92 4.49 -6.56
N LEU A 356 -17.33 5.69 -6.59
CA LEU A 356 -17.23 6.56 -5.41
C LEU A 356 -18.54 7.30 -5.09
N ASP A 357 -19.38 7.57 -6.11
CA ASP A 357 -20.64 8.31 -5.99
C ASP A 357 -20.47 9.61 -5.17
N ILE A 358 -19.65 10.48 -5.75
CA ILE A 358 -19.18 11.73 -5.15
C ILE A 358 -20.32 12.76 -5.18
N VAL A 359 -20.59 13.34 -4.02
CA VAL A 359 -21.53 14.44 -3.79
C VAL A 359 -20.72 15.63 -3.26
N GLU A 360 -20.82 16.78 -3.91
CA GLU A 360 -20.20 18.02 -3.40
C GLU A 360 -21.13 18.68 -2.38
N LYS A 361 -20.71 18.72 -1.11
CA LYS A 361 -21.44 19.39 -0.01
C LYS A 361 -21.28 20.91 -0.07
N GLY A 362 -20.21 21.37 -0.72
CA GLY A 362 -19.83 22.77 -0.84
C GLY A 362 -18.74 22.97 -1.88
N HIS A 363 -18.05 24.11 -1.84
CA HIS A 363 -16.95 24.37 -2.76
C HIS A 363 -15.67 23.65 -2.30
N ASN A 364 -15.23 22.64 -3.07
CA ASN A 364 -14.11 21.74 -2.73
C ASN A 364 -14.34 20.92 -1.45
N ASP A 365 -15.57 20.43 -1.25
CA ASP A 365 -15.97 19.66 -0.08
C ASP A 365 -16.69 18.37 -0.53
N PRO A 366 -15.95 17.41 -1.12
CA PRO A 366 -16.52 16.18 -1.65
C PRO A 366 -16.89 15.22 -0.52
N GLN A 367 -17.96 14.46 -0.73
CA GLN A 367 -18.41 13.34 0.10
C GLN A 367 -18.68 12.13 -0.80
N THR A 368 -18.23 10.95 -0.41
CA THR A 368 -18.42 9.69 -1.17
C THR A 368 -19.33 8.71 -0.43
N ILE A 369 -19.67 7.58 -1.06
CA ILE A 369 -20.33 6.46 -0.35
C ILE A 369 -19.46 5.97 0.81
N ALA A 370 -18.13 6.03 0.69
CA ALA A 370 -17.24 5.55 1.73
C ALA A 370 -17.39 6.36 3.03
N ASP A 371 -17.54 7.69 2.94
CA ASP A 371 -17.79 8.57 4.09
C ASP A 371 -19.13 8.22 4.75
N ARG A 372 -20.20 8.13 3.95
CA ARG A 372 -21.55 7.83 4.43
C ARG A 372 -21.65 6.46 5.08
N ALA A 373 -21.12 5.42 4.42
CA ALA A 373 -21.16 4.04 4.89
C ALA A 373 -20.32 3.85 6.16
N SER A 374 -19.13 4.45 6.21
CA SER A 374 -18.25 4.39 7.38
C SER A 374 -18.89 5.08 8.58
N GLN A 375 -19.50 6.26 8.38
CA GLN A 375 -20.21 6.93 9.47
C GLN A 375 -21.42 6.14 9.95
N GLN A 376 -22.22 5.61 9.02
CA GLN A 376 -23.37 4.78 9.35
C GLN A 376 -22.94 3.58 10.20
N LEU A 377 -21.89 2.86 9.81
CA LEU A 377 -21.36 1.73 10.57
C LEU A 377 -20.94 2.14 12.00
N ILE A 378 -20.14 3.19 12.13
CA ILE A 378 -19.57 3.62 13.41
C ILE A 378 -20.66 4.14 14.34
N ILE A 379 -21.44 5.13 13.89
CA ILE A 379 -22.39 5.83 14.75
C ILE A 379 -23.58 4.93 15.11
N SER A 380 -24.19 4.23 14.15
CA SER A 380 -25.35 3.37 14.46
C SER A 380 -25.01 2.30 15.50
N THR A 381 -23.80 1.75 15.44
CA THR A 381 -23.36 0.70 16.35
C THR A 381 -23.07 1.26 17.73
N LEU A 382 -22.33 2.36 17.84
CA LEU A 382 -22.04 2.99 19.13
C LEU A 382 -23.33 3.48 19.80
N THR A 383 -24.25 4.10 19.05
CA THR A 383 -25.57 4.52 19.58
C THR A 383 -26.39 3.35 20.09
N LYS A 384 -26.37 2.21 19.39
CA LYS A 384 -27.13 1.01 19.80
C LYS A 384 -26.65 0.44 21.14
N TYR A 385 -25.34 0.40 21.35
CA TYR A 385 -24.75 -0.31 22.49
C TYR A 385 -24.27 0.56 23.64
N PHE A 386 -24.13 1.87 23.40
CA PHE A 386 -23.77 2.87 24.41
C PHE A 386 -24.72 4.08 24.29
N PRO A 387 -26.02 3.89 24.61
CA PRO A 387 -27.08 4.84 24.27
C PRO A 387 -26.99 6.18 24.99
N GLN A 388 -26.18 6.27 26.05
CA GLN A 388 -25.96 7.53 26.78
C GLN A 388 -24.77 8.34 26.24
N LEU A 389 -24.01 7.81 25.27
CA LEU A 389 -22.93 8.56 24.62
C LEU A 389 -23.49 9.73 23.80
N THR A 390 -22.82 10.88 23.91
CA THR A 390 -22.99 11.94 22.91
C THR A 390 -22.05 11.65 21.75
N ILE A 391 -22.58 11.41 20.56
CA ILE A 391 -21.77 11.08 19.37
C ILE A 391 -22.01 12.16 18.30
N ARG A 392 -20.92 12.69 17.72
CA ARG A 392 -20.93 13.69 16.66
C ARG A 392 -20.07 13.20 15.49
N GLY A 393 -20.67 13.11 14.32
CA GLY A 393 -19.98 12.80 13.06
C GLY A 393 -19.92 14.01 12.15
N GLU A 394 -19.00 13.98 11.18
CA GLU A 394 -18.92 14.97 10.11
C GLU A 394 -20.19 14.98 9.25
N GLU A 395 -20.68 13.80 8.86
CA GLU A 395 -21.64 13.70 7.78
C GLU A 395 -23.08 13.93 8.24
N ASN A 396 -23.82 14.74 7.49
CA ASN A 396 -25.23 14.98 7.78
C ASN A 396 -26.11 13.90 7.11
N ILE A 397 -26.03 12.68 7.63
CA ILE A 397 -26.82 11.53 7.16
C ILE A 397 -27.85 11.09 8.20
N LYS A 398 -28.95 10.51 7.71
CA LYS A 398 -29.90 9.81 8.59
C LYS A 398 -29.27 8.49 9.04
N ILE A 399 -29.06 8.35 10.35
CA ILE A 399 -28.52 7.13 10.91
C ILE A 399 -29.61 6.07 11.02
N GLU A 400 -29.39 4.93 10.37
CA GLU A 400 -30.27 3.75 10.44
C GLU A 400 -29.82 2.79 11.54
N ASN A 401 -30.59 1.73 11.79
CA ASN A 401 -30.25 0.74 12.81
C ASN A 401 -28.99 -0.05 12.43
N SER A 402 -28.13 -0.34 13.41
CA SER A 402 -26.95 -1.17 13.20
C SER A 402 -27.34 -2.64 12.94
N GLU A 403 -26.78 -3.20 11.87
CA GLU A 403 -26.89 -4.62 11.50
C GLU A 403 -26.09 -5.55 12.43
N ILE A 404 -25.19 -5.00 13.25
CA ILE A 404 -24.36 -5.78 14.16
C ILE A 404 -25.24 -6.33 15.30
N SER A 405 -25.27 -7.65 15.47
CA SER A 405 -26.16 -8.33 16.42
C SER A 405 -25.61 -8.39 17.85
N ASP A 406 -24.30 -8.53 18.03
CA ASP A 406 -23.65 -8.60 19.35
C ASP A 406 -22.43 -7.65 19.43
N ILE A 407 -22.37 -6.84 20.49
CA ILE A 407 -21.25 -5.93 20.78
C ILE A 407 -20.03 -6.69 21.29
N ASN A 408 -20.20 -7.89 21.86
CA ASN A 408 -19.09 -8.71 22.32
C ASN A 408 -18.20 -9.16 21.15
N ASP A 409 -18.78 -9.36 19.96
CA ASP A 409 -18.05 -9.62 18.72
C ASP A 409 -17.15 -8.46 18.30
N LEU A 410 -17.41 -7.25 18.81
CA LEU A 410 -16.59 -6.07 18.54
C LEU A 410 -15.58 -5.84 19.66
N ILE A 411 -16.04 -5.91 20.91
CA ILE A 411 -15.21 -5.63 22.07
C ILE A 411 -14.12 -6.68 22.19
N ASN A 412 -14.46 -7.96 22.16
CA ASN A 412 -13.53 -9.04 22.51
C ASN A 412 -12.41 -9.23 21.50
N VAL A 413 -12.60 -8.80 20.25
CA VAL A 413 -11.59 -8.90 19.18
C VAL A 413 -10.30 -8.16 19.55
N ASN A 414 -10.43 -6.92 20.05
CA ASN A 414 -9.29 -6.10 20.44
C ASN A 414 -9.16 -5.93 21.95
N LEU A 415 -10.02 -6.56 22.75
CA LEU A 415 -10.05 -6.32 24.20
C LEU A 415 -8.73 -6.67 24.86
N ASN A 416 -8.10 -7.78 24.45
CA ASN A 416 -6.80 -8.18 25.00
C ASN A 416 -5.69 -7.18 24.66
N GLU A 417 -5.71 -6.57 23.46
CA GLU A 417 -4.78 -5.52 23.06
C GLU A 417 -5.03 -4.24 23.88
N VAL A 418 -6.29 -3.85 24.00
CA VAL A 418 -6.70 -2.63 24.70
C VAL A 418 -6.47 -2.72 26.21
N LEU A 419 -6.69 -3.89 26.82
CA LEU A 419 -6.45 -4.11 28.25
C LEU A 419 -4.97 -4.16 28.64
N GLN A 420 -4.04 -4.27 27.69
CA GLN A 420 -2.61 -4.09 27.97
C GLN A 420 -2.29 -2.63 28.34
N ALA A 421 -3.09 -1.67 27.89
CA ALA A 421 -2.95 -0.28 28.29
C ALA A 421 -3.60 -0.05 29.66
N PRO A 422 -2.87 0.49 30.66
CA PRO A 422 -3.48 0.85 31.93
C PRO A 422 -4.48 1.99 31.70
N CYS A 423 -5.70 1.84 32.21
CA CYS A 423 -6.67 2.93 32.29
C CYS A 423 -6.28 3.89 33.43
N PRO A 424 -5.97 5.17 33.14
CA PRO A 424 -5.69 6.19 34.14
C PRO A 424 -6.81 6.30 35.16
N ASN A 425 -6.46 6.52 36.44
CA ASN A 425 -7.42 6.53 37.55
C ASN A 425 -8.57 7.53 37.32
N GLU A 426 -8.25 8.71 36.80
CA GLU A 426 -9.20 9.77 36.42
C GLU A 426 -10.24 9.36 35.37
N PHE A 427 -9.99 8.30 34.59
CA PHE A 427 -10.91 7.81 33.57
C PHE A 427 -11.64 6.52 33.95
N ARG A 428 -11.30 5.89 35.08
CA ARG A 428 -11.87 4.60 35.49
C ARG A 428 -13.35 4.67 35.85
N GLU A 429 -13.77 5.80 36.43
CA GLU A 429 -15.12 5.99 36.94
C GLU A 429 -16.06 6.69 35.95
N LEU A 430 -15.54 7.10 34.78
CA LEU A 430 -16.33 7.77 33.75
C LEU A 430 -17.51 6.89 33.29
N GLN A 431 -18.67 7.52 33.16
CA GLN A 431 -19.87 6.91 32.61
C GLN A 431 -20.06 7.33 31.16
N GLU A 432 -20.92 6.63 30.42
CA GLU A 432 -21.23 6.94 29.02
C GLU A 432 -21.67 8.40 28.83
N LYS A 433 -22.55 8.90 29.71
CA LYS A 433 -23.05 10.30 29.65
C LYS A 433 -21.97 11.37 29.82
N ASP A 434 -20.80 11.01 30.37
CA ASP A 434 -19.70 11.95 30.61
C ASP A 434 -18.78 12.08 29.39
N LEU A 435 -19.04 11.28 28.34
CA LEU A 435 -18.20 11.14 27.17
C LEU A 435 -18.87 11.73 25.92
N VAL A 436 -18.06 12.40 25.13
CA VAL A 436 -18.38 12.86 23.77
C VAL A 436 -17.46 12.14 22.80
N VAL A 437 -18.04 11.51 21.78
CA VAL A 437 -17.30 10.86 20.70
C VAL A 437 -17.39 11.72 19.45
N TRP A 438 -16.24 12.08 18.90
CA TRP A 438 -16.11 12.80 17.63
C TRP A 438 -15.62 11.85 16.55
N VAL A 439 -16.34 11.75 15.44
CA VAL A 439 -16.08 10.81 14.36
C VAL A 439 -15.85 11.57 13.07
N ASP A 440 -14.66 11.39 12.50
CA ASP A 440 -14.42 11.63 11.08
C ASP A 440 -14.40 10.26 10.38
N PRO A 441 -15.44 9.94 9.61
CA PRO A 441 -15.57 8.62 8.99
C PRO A 441 -14.55 8.38 7.88
N LEU A 442 -14.00 9.44 7.27
CA LEU A 442 -12.99 9.41 6.22
C LEU A 442 -12.31 10.80 6.13
N ASP A 443 -11.25 10.98 6.90
CA ASP A 443 -10.40 12.17 6.80
C ASP A 443 -9.57 12.10 5.52
N GLY A 444 -9.59 13.16 4.72
CA GLY A 444 -8.91 13.25 3.44
C GLY A 444 -9.76 12.82 2.24
N THR A 445 -11.09 13.03 2.26
CA THR A 445 -12.01 12.67 1.18
C THR A 445 -11.60 13.21 -0.18
N ARG A 446 -11.06 14.43 -0.25
CA ARG A 446 -10.53 14.98 -1.49
C ARG A 446 -9.32 14.20 -2.02
N GLU A 447 -8.39 13.82 -1.15
CA GLU A 447 -7.28 12.96 -1.57
C GLU A 447 -7.73 11.56 -1.96
N PHE A 448 -8.77 11.04 -1.29
CA PHE A 448 -9.41 9.78 -1.64
C PHE A 448 -10.00 9.80 -3.05
N THR A 449 -10.80 10.82 -3.40
CA THR A 449 -11.38 10.98 -4.75
C THR A 449 -10.32 11.21 -5.82
N GLU A 450 -9.20 11.84 -5.47
CA GLU A 450 -8.06 12.06 -6.36
C GLU A 450 -7.07 10.88 -6.38
N GLY A 451 -7.40 9.75 -5.73
CA GLY A 451 -6.61 8.52 -5.69
C GLY A 451 -5.26 8.62 -4.95
N ARG A 452 -5.08 9.66 -4.13
CA ARG A 452 -3.92 9.86 -3.25
C ARG A 452 -4.22 9.26 -1.88
N LEU A 453 -4.12 7.95 -1.79
CA LEU A 453 -4.67 7.18 -0.68
C LEU A 453 -3.85 7.24 0.62
N GLU A 454 -2.59 7.70 0.55
CA GLU A 454 -1.69 7.77 1.70
C GLU A 454 -2.25 8.65 2.84
N GLY A 455 -2.94 9.74 2.52
CA GLY A 455 -3.48 10.67 3.51
C GLY A 455 -4.82 10.25 4.13
N VAL A 456 -5.44 9.16 3.66
CA VAL A 456 -6.79 8.77 4.06
C VAL A 456 -6.77 8.10 5.42
N THR A 457 -7.56 8.62 6.36
CA THR A 457 -7.68 8.05 7.72
C THR A 457 -9.12 8.01 8.21
N VAL A 458 -9.39 7.17 9.22
CA VAL A 458 -10.64 7.18 10.00
C VAL A 458 -10.30 7.65 11.40
N LEU A 459 -11.00 8.66 11.91
CA LEU A 459 -10.73 9.28 13.20
C LEU A 459 -11.89 9.05 14.15
N ILE A 460 -11.60 8.50 15.33
CA ILE A 460 -12.57 8.36 16.41
C ILE A 460 -11.94 8.90 17.70
N GLY A 461 -12.36 10.08 18.12
CA GLY A 461 -11.83 10.76 19.30
C GLY A 461 -12.80 10.72 20.48
N PHE A 462 -12.27 10.56 21.69
CA PHE A 462 -13.02 10.55 22.95
C PHE A 462 -12.68 11.80 23.75
N ALA A 463 -13.70 12.53 24.16
CA ALA A 463 -13.54 13.72 24.98
C ALA A 463 -14.42 13.67 26.23
N THR A 464 -13.94 14.30 27.32
CA THR A 464 -14.74 14.58 28.51
C THR A 464 -14.46 16.00 29.00
N GLN A 465 -15.51 16.71 29.41
CA GLN A 465 -15.42 18.12 29.85
C GLN A 465 -14.69 19.03 28.84
N GLY A 466 -14.87 18.76 27.54
CA GLY A 466 -14.22 19.48 26.45
C GLY A 466 -12.74 19.13 26.21
N ASN A 467 -12.16 18.18 26.95
CA ASN A 467 -10.78 17.73 26.77
C ASN A 467 -10.73 16.44 25.95
N ALA A 468 -9.90 16.39 24.91
CA ALA A 468 -9.55 15.13 24.26
C ALA A 468 -8.76 14.25 25.25
N ILE A 469 -9.25 13.03 25.50
CA ILE A 469 -8.68 12.09 26.48
C ILE A 469 -8.16 10.80 25.84
N GLY A 470 -8.70 10.40 24.70
CA GLY A 470 -8.24 9.23 23.95
C GLY A 470 -8.69 9.30 22.50
N GLY A 471 -8.16 8.43 21.65
CA GLY A 471 -8.59 8.37 20.27
C GLY A 471 -7.96 7.25 19.47
N ILE A 472 -8.49 7.06 18.26
CA ILE A 472 -8.03 6.10 17.26
C ILE A 472 -7.83 6.84 15.94
N ILE A 473 -6.70 6.58 15.29
CA ILE A 473 -6.44 6.89 13.89
C ILE A 473 -6.23 5.56 13.18
N HIS A 474 -7.13 5.21 12.25
CA HIS A 474 -6.94 4.07 11.36
C HIS A 474 -6.55 4.57 9.97
N GLN A 475 -5.45 4.07 9.41
CA GLN A 475 -4.99 4.43 8.06
C GLN A 475 -5.19 3.21 7.15
N PRO A 476 -6.25 3.16 6.32
CA PRO A 476 -6.65 1.94 5.60
C PRO A 476 -5.63 1.49 4.55
N PHE A 477 -4.96 2.44 3.90
CA PHE A 477 -4.06 2.19 2.76
C PHE A 477 -2.58 2.19 3.14
N TYR A 478 -2.26 2.16 4.43
CA TYR A 478 -0.87 1.97 4.87
C TYR A 478 -0.35 0.60 4.42
N THR A 479 0.93 0.54 4.04
CA THR A 479 1.61 -0.73 3.78
C THR A 479 3.04 -0.69 4.30
N ASP A 480 3.47 -1.80 4.90
CA ASP A 480 4.87 -2.05 5.27
C ASP A 480 5.51 -3.15 4.40
N GLY A 481 4.88 -3.49 3.28
CA GLY A 481 5.29 -4.57 2.37
C GLY A 481 4.56 -5.89 2.58
N ASN A 482 3.97 -6.15 3.77
CA ASN A 482 3.29 -7.42 4.09
C ASN A 482 1.85 -7.24 4.58
N GLU A 483 1.54 -6.13 5.26
CA GLU A 483 0.19 -5.84 5.76
C GLU A 483 -0.46 -4.66 5.02
N HIS A 484 -1.80 -4.68 4.97
CA HIS A 484 -2.63 -3.61 4.41
C HIS A 484 -3.48 -2.96 5.49
N GLY A 485 -3.14 -1.72 5.80
CA GLY A 485 -3.77 -0.89 6.82
C GLY A 485 -3.06 -0.95 8.17
N ARG A 486 -3.23 0.09 8.97
CA ARG A 486 -2.74 0.15 10.36
C ARG A 486 -3.68 0.92 11.24
N SER A 487 -3.69 0.60 12.53
CA SER A 487 -4.38 1.38 13.55
C SER A 487 -3.39 1.87 14.59
N ILE A 488 -3.53 3.14 14.94
CA ILE A 488 -2.84 3.79 16.05
C ILE A 488 -3.93 4.25 17.01
N TRP A 489 -3.75 4.02 18.29
CA TRP A 489 -4.68 4.50 19.31
C TRP A 489 -3.91 4.95 20.54
N GLY A 490 -4.53 5.79 21.35
CA GLY A 490 -3.86 6.35 22.51
C GLY A 490 -4.83 6.84 23.55
N LEU A 491 -4.33 6.93 24.77
CA LEU A 491 -5.04 7.43 25.93
C LEU A 491 -4.09 8.35 26.69
N VAL A 492 -4.51 9.59 26.92
CA VAL A 492 -3.72 10.60 27.65
C VAL A 492 -3.38 10.02 29.03
N ASN A 493 -2.15 10.26 29.50
CA ASN A 493 -1.63 9.71 30.76
C ASN A 493 -1.49 8.16 30.79
N SER A 494 -1.65 7.47 29.66
CA SER A 494 -1.40 6.03 29.52
C SER A 494 -0.33 5.74 28.47
N GLY A 495 -0.50 6.28 27.25
CA GLY A 495 0.46 6.10 26.17
C GLY A 495 -0.19 5.97 24.79
N VAL A 496 0.66 5.66 23.81
CA VAL A 496 0.27 5.41 22.41
C VAL A 496 0.59 3.97 22.03
N TYR A 497 -0.36 3.32 21.38
CA TYR A 497 -0.38 1.90 21.08
C TYR A 497 -0.76 1.66 19.61
N GLY A 498 -0.67 0.40 19.18
CA GLY A 498 -0.87 0.00 17.79
C GLY A 498 0.40 0.14 16.95
N LYS A 499 0.24 0.11 15.62
CA LYS A 499 1.36 0.02 14.67
C LYS A 499 1.77 1.39 14.16
N TYR A 500 2.81 1.97 14.73
CA TYR A 500 3.44 3.20 14.22
C TYR A 500 4.97 3.11 14.34
N ILE A 501 5.67 3.82 13.46
CA ILE A 501 7.14 3.78 13.44
C ILE A 501 7.65 5.15 13.86
N ARG A 502 8.17 5.24 15.07
CA ARG A 502 8.83 6.45 15.56
C ARG A 502 10.22 6.55 14.94
N ASN A 503 10.47 7.61 14.19
CA ASN A 503 11.82 7.93 13.74
C ASN A 503 12.64 8.48 14.91
N ASN A 504 13.65 7.73 15.34
CA ASN A 504 14.56 8.14 16.41
C ASN A 504 15.77 8.94 15.90
N LYS A 505 15.93 9.08 14.57
CA LYS A 505 17.01 9.89 14.00
C LYS A 505 16.60 11.36 13.94
N PRO A 506 17.50 12.30 14.30
CA PRO A 506 17.27 13.71 14.06
C PRO A 506 16.99 13.97 12.59
N LEU A 507 15.95 14.75 12.29
CA LEU A 507 15.69 15.21 10.93
C LEU A 507 16.65 16.35 10.57
N PRO A 508 17.09 16.45 9.30
CA PRO A 508 17.89 17.57 8.85
C PRO A 508 17.03 18.85 8.74
N GLY A 509 17.47 19.93 9.38
CA GLY A 509 16.78 21.23 9.31
C GLY A 509 15.41 21.23 9.96
N ARG A 510 14.50 22.08 9.46
CA ARG A 510 13.13 22.22 9.98
C ARG A 510 12.10 21.88 8.90
N ILE A 511 11.58 20.67 8.96
CA ILE A 511 10.54 20.17 8.04
C ILE A 511 9.15 20.47 8.63
N ILE A 512 8.27 21.11 7.85
CA ILE A 512 6.90 21.46 8.25
C ILE A 512 5.90 20.75 7.34
N ALA A 513 4.91 20.06 7.92
CA ALA A 513 3.77 19.56 7.16
C ALA A 513 2.78 20.70 6.87
N GLY A 514 2.45 20.89 5.59
CA GLY A 514 1.47 21.85 5.10
C GLY A 514 0.33 21.15 4.35
N SER A 515 -0.79 21.87 4.19
CA SER A 515 -1.97 21.34 3.49
C SER A 515 -1.75 21.29 1.97
N LEU A 516 -1.93 20.10 1.40
CA LEU A 516 -1.87 19.89 -0.06
C LEU A 516 -3.06 20.54 -0.78
N SER A 517 -4.25 20.42 -0.22
CA SER A 517 -5.52 20.80 -0.86
C SER A 517 -6.03 22.21 -0.50
N HIS A 518 -5.47 22.84 0.54
CA HIS A 518 -5.90 24.16 1.03
C HIS A 518 -4.71 25.12 1.18
N ARG A 519 -4.40 25.85 0.10
CA ARG A 519 -3.26 26.79 0.02
C ARG A 519 -3.73 28.22 -0.14
N SER A 520 -4.12 28.85 0.97
CA SER A 520 -4.34 30.30 1.01
C SER A 520 -3.03 31.03 1.30
N LYS A 521 -2.99 32.33 1.01
CA LYS A 521 -1.85 33.19 1.39
C LYS A 521 -1.57 33.11 2.89
N THR A 522 -2.61 33.12 3.72
CA THR A 522 -2.51 33.01 5.18
C THR A 522 -1.85 31.70 5.62
N VAL A 523 -2.21 30.57 5.01
CA VAL A 523 -1.58 29.27 5.29
C VAL A 523 -0.09 29.29 4.91
N ILE A 524 0.24 29.85 3.73
CA ILE A 524 1.62 29.95 3.26
C ILE A 524 2.45 30.87 4.18
N ASP A 525 1.90 32.02 4.57
CA ASP A 525 2.56 32.97 5.45
C ASP A 525 2.81 32.39 6.84
N ALA A 526 1.86 31.62 7.39
CA ALA A 526 2.02 30.92 8.66
C ALA A 526 3.13 29.86 8.61
N VAL A 527 3.13 29.03 7.55
CA VAL A 527 4.18 28.03 7.34
C VAL A 527 5.55 28.70 7.21
N ASN A 528 5.64 29.78 6.43
CA ASN A 528 6.89 30.52 6.24
C ASN A 528 7.37 31.22 7.52
N ALA A 529 6.45 31.65 8.40
CA ALA A 529 6.80 32.22 9.70
C ALA A 529 7.61 31.23 10.54
N CYS A 530 7.34 29.93 10.40
CA CYS A 530 8.09 28.86 11.05
C CYS A 530 9.48 28.62 10.43
N GLN A 531 9.91 29.38 9.43
CA GLN A 531 11.20 29.27 8.73
C GLN A 531 11.57 27.81 8.36
N PRO A 532 10.74 27.12 7.56
CA PRO A 532 10.99 25.75 7.15
C PRO A 532 12.23 25.66 6.25
N THR A 533 13.03 24.63 6.46
CA THR A 533 14.02 24.18 5.46
C THR A 533 13.32 23.41 4.33
N GLU A 534 12.24 22.69 4.66
CA GLU A 534 11.42 21.94 3.72
C GLU A 534 9.95 21.99 4.14
N VAL A 535 9.05 22.01 3.16
CA VAL A 535 7.60 21.90 3.41
C VAL A 535 7.08 20.62 2.76
N LEU A 536 6.69 19.66 3.60
CA LEU A 536 6.06 18.42 3.16
C LEU A 536 4.56 18.66 2.96
N GLN A 537 4.07 18.43 1.74
CA GLN A 537 2.70 18.71 1.38
C GLN A 537 1.87 17.43 1.46
N ALA A 538 0.87 17.40 2.34
CA ALA A 538 0.07 16.19 2.60
C ALA A 538 -1.43 16.49 2.81
N GLY A 539 -2.26 15.56 2.35
CA GLY A 539 -3.70 15.51 2.62
C GLY A 539 -4.02 14.89 3.98
N GLY A 540 -5.25 15.07 4.45
CA GLY A 540 -5.75 14.52 5.72
C GLY A 540 -5.19 15.17 6.98
N CYS A 541 -6.04 15.66 7.87
CA CYS A 541 -5.62 16.23 9.16
C CYS A 541 -4.94 15.16 10.03
N GLY A 542 -5.56 14.00 10.15
CA GLY A 542 -5.06 12.85 10.89
C GLY A 542 -3.71 12.38 10.38
N TYR A 543 -3.53 12.28 9.06
CA TYR A 543 -2.24 11.90 8.48
C TYR A 543 -1.12 12.90 8.80
N LYS A 544 -1.40 14.21 8.75
CA LYS A 544 -0.40 15.23 9.10
C LYS A 544 0.01 15.18 10.57
N VAL A 545 -0.91 14.81 11.47
CA VAL A 545 -0.55 14.57 12.88
C VAL A 545 0.25 13.28 13.05
N LEU A 546 -0.04 12.21 12.29
CA LEU A 546 0.80 11.01 12.27
C LEU A 546 2.24 11.34 11.85
N LEU A 547 2.44 12.21 10.85
CA LEU A 547 3.79 12.65 10.46
C LEU A 547 4.54 13.34 11.61
N VAL A 548 3.85 14.10 12.46
CA VAL A 548 4.44 14.73 13.66
C VAL A 548 4.75 13.67 14.72
N LEU A 549 3.79 12.80 15.03
CA LEU A 549 3.92 11.71 16.00
C LEU A 549 5.11 10.79 15.67
N GLU A 550 5.26 10.45 14.40
CA GLU A 550 6.32 9.59 13.87
C GLU A 550 7.68 10.31 13.72
N ARG A 551 7.76 11.61 14.06
CA ARG A 551 8.95 12.45 13.89
C ARG A 551 9.46 12.44 12.44
N ARG A 552 8.53 12.48 11.48
CA ARG A 552 8.81 12.68 10.04
C ARG A 552 8.79 14.17 9.66
N VAL A 553 8.10 14.99 10.46
CA VAL A 553 8.13 16.45 10.40
C VAL A 553 8.26 17.02 11.82
N HIS A 554 8.64 18.29 11.95
CA HIS A 554 8.76 18.97 13.25
C HIS A 554 7.44 19.59 13.71
N ALA A 555 6.67 20.13 12.76
CA ALA A 555 5.37 20.71 13.03
C ALA A 555 4.41 20.45 11.87
N TYR A 556 3.12 20.37 12.20
CA TYR A 556 2.02 20.55 11.27
C TYR A 556 1.40 21.92 11.50
N VAL A 557 1.31 22.73 10.45
CA VAL A 557 0.82 24.12 10.50
C VAL A 557 -0.29 24.30 9.47
N HIS A 558 -1.48 24.70 9.92
CA HIS A 558 -2.60 25.02 9.03
C HIS A 558 -3.39 26.22 9.54
N ALA A 559 -3.06 27.42 9.06
CA ALA A 559 -3.70 28.68 9.46
C ALA A 559 -4.92 29.02 8.58
N SER A 560 -5.95 28.17 8.62
CA SER A 560 -7.22 28.39 7.92
C SER A 560 -8.37 27.74 8.65
N ARG A 561 -9.58 28.23 8.38
CA ARG A 561 -10.81 27.47 8.60
C ARG A 561 -10.80 26.32 7.60
N GLY A 562 -10.84 25.10 8.11
CA GLY A 562 -10.65 23.90 7.30
C GLY A 562 -10.59 22.62 8.12
N CYS A 563 -10.28 22.71 9.41
CA CYS A 563 -10.41 21.61 10.36
C CYS A 563 -11.57 21.87 11.32
N SER A 564 -12.23 20.78 11.71
CA SER A 564 -13.30 20.70 12.68
C SER A 564 -12.86 19.91 13.92
N LEU A 565 -13.77 19.78 14.89
CA LEU A 565 -13.53 19.02 16.12
C LEU A 565 -13.32 17.52 15.85
N TRP A 566 -13.95 16.95 14.82
CA TRP A 566 -13.73 15.55 14.42
C TRP A 566 -12.34 15.30 13.80
N ASP A 567 -11.80 16.27 13.05
CA ASP A 567 -10.43 16.21 12.50
C ASP A 567 -9.32 16.16 13.56
N THR A 568 -9.59 16.68 14.76
CA THR A 568 -8.55 17.00 15.75
C THR A 568 -8.69 16.26 17.07
N CYS A 569 -9.88 15.80 17.46
CA CYS A 569 -10.10 15.14 18.75
C CYS A 569 -9.23 13.89 18.93
N ALA A 570 -9.29 12.95 17.97
CA ALA A 570 -8.50 11.72 18.04
C ALA A 570 -6.99 12.02 17.89
N PRO A 571 -6.56 12.83 16.90
CA PRO A 571 -5.15 13.16 16.74
C PRO A 571 -4.54 13.93 17.92
N GLU A 572 -5.25 14.88 18.53
CA GLU A 572 -4.78 15.60 19.72
C GLU A 572 -4.56 14.62 20.89
N ALA A 573 -5.53 13.76 21.18
CA ALA A 573 -5.43 12.82 22.29
C ALA A 573 -4.20 11.90 22.14
N ILE A 574 -4.00 11.35 20.94
CA ILE A 574 -2.86 10.48 20.65
C ILE A 574 -1.54 11.26 20.76
N LEU A 575 -1.48 12.46 20.18
CA LEU A 575 -0.27 13.27 20.22
C LEU A 575 0.10 13.68 21.65
N ARG A 576 -0.90 14.07 22.47
CA ARG A 576 -0.71 14.38 23.89
C ARG A 576 -0.29 13.16 24.70
N ALA A 577 -0.83 11.98 24.41
CA ALA A 577 -0.39 10.73 25.03
C ALA A 577 1.08 10.40 24.72
N ALA A 578 1.62 10.89 23.60
CA ALA A 578 3.04 10.82 23.25
C ALA A 578 3.91 11.97 23.81
N GLY A 579 3.30 12.90 24.55
CA GLY A 579 3.97 14.09 25.11
C GLY A 579 4.05 15.29 24.16
N GLY A 580 3.40 15.23 22.99
CA GLY A 580 3.28 16.37 22.08
C GLY A 580 2.09 17.28 22.41
N MET A 581 1.87 18.29 21.56
CA MET A 581 0.80 19.27 21.71
C MET A 581 0.10 19.52 20.38
N LEU A 582 -1.23 19.65 20.43
CA LEU A 582 -2.06 20.14 19.34
C LEU A 582 -2.95 21.24 19.91
N THR A 583 -2.93 22.40 19.27
CA THR A 583 -3.71 23.59 19.64
C THR A 583 -4.29 24.23 18.39
N ASP A 584 -5.04 25.31 18.60
CA ASP A 584 -5.26 26.26 17.53
C ASP A 584 -3.95 26.94 17.11
N ILE A 585 -3.95 27.70 16.00
CA ILE A 585 -2.71 28.31 15.48
C ILE A 585 -2.07 29.35 16.42
N GLN A 586 -2.83 29.88 17.39
CA GLN A 586 -2.38 30.87 18.35
C GLN A 586 -1.81 30.25 19.64
N GLY A 587 -1.87 28.93 19.78
CA GLY A 587 -1.49 28.20 20.99
C GLY A 587 -2.64 27.98 21.98
N ASN A 588 -3.87 28.35 21.62
CA ASN A 588 -5.03 28.15 22.48
C ASN A 588 -5.53 26.71 22.40
N LYS A 589 -5.93 26.17 23.54
CA LYS A 589 -6.53 24.84 23.63
C LYS A 589 -7.84 24.75 22.85
N ILE A 590 -8.01 23.65 22.11
CA ILE A 590 -9.27 23.32 21.43
C ILE A 590 -10.21 22.66 22.44
N LEU A 591 -11.48 23.07 22.45
CA LEU A 591 -12.50 22.53 23.35
C LEU A 591 -13.50 21.66 22.57
N TYR A 592 -13.56 20.37 22.90
CA TYR A 592 -14.38 19.35 22.24
C TYR A 592 -15.78 19.23 22.83
N LEU A 593 -16.44 20.37 23.07
CA LEU A 593 -17.79 20.43 23.62
C LEU A 593 -18.84 20.15 22.52
N PRO A 594 -19.94 19.45 22.80
CA PRO A 594 -20.92 19.01 21.80
C PRO A 594 -21.88 20.14 21.37
N THR A 595 -21.34 21.32 21.07
CA THR A 595 -22.06 22.50 20.61
C THR A 595 -22.32 22.45 19.10
N ASN A 596 -23.10 23.40 18.57
CA ASN A 596 -23.32 23.54 17.14
C ASN A 596 -22.10 24.10 16.39
N GLU A 597 -21.15 24.71 17.09
CA GLU A 597 -19.92 25.23 16.50
C GLU A 597 -18.86 24.12 16.50
N THR A 598 -18.61 23.57 15.31
CA THR A 598 -17.71 22.43 15.12
C THR A 598 -16.40 22.82 14.44
N TYR A 599 -16.31 24.00 13.83
CA TYR A 599 -15.12 24.44 13.09
C TYR A 599 -14.09 25.10 14.00
N ILE A 600 -12.82 24.81 13.74
CA ILE A 600 -11.69 25.50 14.39
C ILE A 600 -11.39 26.76 13.59
N LYS A 601 -11.76 27.91 14.16
CA LYS A 601 -11.78 29.21 13.45
C LYS A 601 -10.42 29.71 12.97
N THR A 602 -9.37 29.45 13.74
CA THR A 602 -8.03 30.01 13.56
C THR A 602 -7.08 29.02 12.88
N GLY A 603 -7.50 27.77 12.72
CA GLY A 603 -6.66 26.69 12.20
C GLY A 603 -5.93 25.92 13.31
N VAL A 604 -4.97 25.08 12.94
CA VAL A 604 -4.34 24.10 13.83
C VAL A 604 -2.82 24.13 13.78
N LEU A 605 -2.20 23.89 14.94
CA LEU A 605 -0.76 23.70 15.12
C LEU A 605 -0.54 22.41 15.90
N ALA A 606 0.33 21.52 15.40
CA ALA A 606 0.72 20.30 16.11
C ALA A 606 2.24 20.11 16.09
N THR A 607 2.83 19.77 17.24
CA THR A 607 4.28 19.59 17.39
C THR A 607 4.60 18.54 18.46
N MET A 608 5.74 17.87 18.35
CA MET A 608 6.30 17.10 19.47
C MET A 608 7.04 17.97 20.48
N GLU A 609 7.71 19.04 20.02
CA GLU A 609 8.64 19.85 20.81
C GLU A 609 8.57 21.33 20.37
N ASN A 610 8.95 22.25 21.26
CA ASN A 610 9.02 23.70 20.98
C ASN A 610 7.71 24.35 20.52
N HIS A 611 6.56 23.84 20.99
CA HIS A 611 5.24 24.27 20.54
C HIS A 611 5.00 25.79 20.64
N GLU A 612 5.33 26.39 21.79
CA GLU A 612 5.15 27.83 22.03
C GLU A 612 5.98 28.69 21.07
N TRP A 613 7.18 28.22 20.69
CA TRP A 613 8.00 28.93 19.72
C TRP A 613 7.30 29.02 18.36
N TYR A 614 6.74 27.90 17.86
CA TYR A 614 5.99 27.89 16.61
C TYR A 614 4.75 28.79 16.68
N ALA A 615 3.97 28.69 17.76
CA ALA A 615 2.79 29.54 17.98
C ALA A 615 3.18 31.03 18.02
N GLN A 616 4.27 31.39 18.70
CA GLN A 616 4.78 32.75 18.74
C GLN A 616 5.17 33.27 17.36
N GLN A 617 5.93 32.50 16.57
CA GLN A 617 6.32 32.91 15.22
C GLN A 617 5.09 33.18 14.34
N ILE A 618 4.05 32.36 14.45
CA ILE A 618 2.82 32.53 13.67
C ILE A 618 2.04 33.76 14.17
N ARG A 619 1.89 33.96 15.47
CA ARG A 619 1.22 35.16 16.04
C ARG A 619 1.92 36.46 15.65
N GLU A 620 3.25 36.50 15.67
CA GLU A 620 4.02 37.68 15.27
C GLU A 620 3.82 37.99 13.78
N LYS A 621 3.73 36.97 12.93
CA LYS A 621 3.50 37.14 11.49
C LYS A 621 2.05 37.46 11.15
N LEU A 622 1.10 36.89 11.89
CA LEU A 622 -0.33 36.93 11.64
C LEU A 622 -1.11 37.30 12.92
N PRO A 623 -0.97 38.54 13.42
CA PRO A 623 -1.53 38.95 14.72
C PRO A 623 -3.07 39.11 14.73
N THR A 624 -3.69 39.16 13.54
CA THR A 624 -5.14 39.40 13.37
C THR A 624 -5.96 38.13 13.12
N LEU A 625 -5.32 36.95 13.19
CA LEU A 625 -5.95 35.67 12.87
C LEU A 625 -6.83 35.17 14.00
#